data_AF-A0A1E5IW86-F1
#
_entry.id   AF-A0A1E5IW86-F1
#
_cell.length_a   1.000
_cell.length_b   1.000
_cell.length_c   1.000
_cell.angle_alpha   90.00
_cell.angle_beta   90.00
_cell.angle_gamma   90.00
#
_symmetry.space_group_name_H-M   'P 1'
#
loop_
_entity.id
_entity.type
_entity.pdbx_description
1 polymer ?
#
loop_
_entity_poly.entity_id
_entity_poly.type
_entity_poly.pdbx_seq_one_letter_code
_entity_poly.pdbx_strand_id
1 'polypeptide(L)'
;MADFKTVLLNKAALKEALSSLKVGDAIKAHENLTECMSALKLPSDDLLKMMSEQGLSIEDFAPSQATAAPRKPRNNKLENQSFVISDDQVIWVKGRSVSSHRESGDTIYKYDELPKKYKDSAAELVKAG
;
A
#
# COMPACT_ATOMS: atom_id res chain seq x y z
N MET A 1 -15.20 0.88 -23.79
CA MET A 1 -15.73 -0.09 -22.79
C MET A 1 -15.57 0.55 -21.43
N ALA A 2 -16.63 0.65 -20.63
CA ALA A 2 -16.53 1.17 -19.27
C ALA A 2 -15.60 0.26 -18.44
N ASP A 3 -14.75 0.86 -17.60
CA ASP A 3 -13.85 0.12 -16.72
C ASP A 3 -14.67 -0.75 -15.76
N PHE A 4 -14.30 -2.02 -15.58
CA PHE A 4 -15.01 -2.99 -14.76
C PHE A 4 -15.26 -2.47 -13.33
N LYS A 5 -14.27 -1.75 -12.77
CA LYS A 5 -14.40 -1.12 -11.46
C LYS A 5 -15.47 -0.02 -11.43
N THR A 6 -15.56 0.78 -12.49
CA THR A 6 -16.57 1.85 -12.57
C THR A 6 -17.99 1.32 -12.73
N VAL A 7 -18.15 0.16 -13.39
CA VAL A 7 -19.47 -0.50 -13.53
C VAL A 7 -19.89 -1.13 -12.20
N LEU A 8 -19.00 -1.86 -11.50
CA LEU A 8 -19.34 -2.51 -10.23
C LEU A 8 -19.64 -1.53 -9.09
N LEU A 9 -18.99 -0.36 -9.07
CA LEU A 9 -19.17 0.65 -8.03
C LEU A 9 -20.36 1.60 -8.30
N ASN A 10 -21.01 1.50 -9.47
CA ASN A 10 -22.15 2.33 -9.83
C ASN A 10 -23.42 1.48 -9.96
N LYS A 11 -24.37 1.66 -9.04
CA LYS A 11 -25.65 0.94 -8.99
C LYS A 11 -26.44 1.01 -10.30
N ALA A 12 -26.45 2.14 -11.00
CA ALA A 12 -27.21 2.29 -12.24
C ALA A 12 -26.55 1.51 -13.38
N ALA A 13 -25.24 1.67 -13.55
CA ALA A 13 -24.46 0.96 -14.57
C ALA A 13 -24.46 -0.56 -14.34
N LEU A 14 -24.38 -1.01 -13.08
CA LEU A 14 -24.44 -2.42 -12.72
C LEU A 14 -25.79 -3.04 -13.05
N LYS A 15 -26.90 -2.34 -12.77
CA LYS A 15 -28.25 -2.81 -13.10
C LYS A 15 -28.44 -2.94 -14.62
N GLU A 16 -27.97 -1.95 -15.37
CA GLU A 16 -28.04 -1.97 -16.84
C GLU A 16 -27.23 -3.15 -17.40
N ALA A 17 -25.99 -3.33 -16.92
CA ALA A 17 -25.14 -4.45 -17.33
C ALA A 17 -25.78 -5.82 -17.01
N LEU A 18 -26.31 -6.02 -15.80
CA LEU A 18 -26.99 -7.27 -15.42
C LEU A 18 -28.28 -7.50 -16.20
N SER A 19 -29.03 -6.45 -16.52
CA SER A 19 -30.26 -6.55 -17.32
C SER A 19 -30.02 -6.91 -18.79
N SER A 20 -28.81 -6.63 -19.30
CA SER A 20 -28.42 -6.97 -20.68
C SER A 20 -28.00 -8.43 -20.86
N LEU A 21 -27.89 -9.20 -19.76
CA LEU A 21 -27.50 -10.60 -19.78
C LEU A 21 -28.63 -11.50 -20.29
N LYS A 22 -28.26 -12.59 -20.96
CA LYS A 22 -29.19 -13.66 -21.30
C LYS A 22 -29.62 -14.39 -20.02
N VAL A 23 -30.80 -15.02 -20.04
CA VAL A 23 -31.40 -15.68 -18.86
C VAL A 23 -30.43 -16.66 -18.18
N GLY A 24 -29.70 -17.49 -18.95
CA GLY A 24 -28.73 -18.43 -18.40
C GLY A 24 -27.52 -17.75 -17.73
N ASP A 25 -27.06 -16.63 -18.28
CA ASP A 25 -25.95 -15.85 -17.73
C ASP A 25 -26.40 -15.03 -16.51
N ALA A 26 -27.66 -14.57 -16.51
CA ALA A 26 -28.27 -13.87 -15.38
C ALA A 26 -28.42 -14.79 -14.16
N ILE A 27 -28.80 -16.05 -14.35
CA ILE A 27 -28.89 -17.05 -13.26
C ILE A 27 -27.50 -17.28 -12.66
N LYS A 28 -26.48 -17.53 -13.49
CA LYS A 28 -25.09 -17.70 -13.03
C LYS A 28 -24.56 -16.45 -12.32
N ALA A 29 -24.85 -15.26 -12.85
CA ALA A 29 -24.47 -14.01 -12.20
C ALA A 29 -25.14 -13.86 -10.83
N HIS A 30 -26.41 -14.22 -10.70
CA HIS A 30 -27.12 -14.23 -9.43
C HIS A 30 -26.47 -15.19 -8.42
N GLU A 31 -26.24 -16.45 -8.80
CA GLU A 31 -25.58 -17.45 -7.94
C GLU A 31 -24.21 -16.97 -7.44
N ASN A 32 -23.36 -16.47 -8.34
CA ASN A 32 -22.05 -15.94 -7.99
C ASN A 32 -22.14 -14.74 -7.05
N LEU A 33 -23.09 -13.82 -7.27
CA LEU A 33 -23.30 -12.67 -6.40
C LEU A 33 -23.79 -13.10 -5.02
N THR A 34 -24.73 -14.05 -4.94
CA THR A 34 -25.23 -14.58 -3.67
C THR A 34 -24.13 -15.25 -2.86
N GLU A 35 -23.30 -16.08 -3.51
CA GLU A 35 -22.16 -16.73 -2.86
C GLU A 35 -21.14 -15.69 -2.36
N CYS A 36 -20.76 -14.73 -3.22
CA CYS A 36 -19.86 -13.65 -2.83
C CYS A 36 -20.41 -12.80 -1.69
N MET A 37 -21.72 -12.49 -1.68
CA MET A 37 -22.37 -11.72 -0.63
C MET A 37 -22.31 -12.43 0.73
N SER A 38 -22.36 -13.76 0.76
CA SER A 38 -22.20 -14.53 2.01
C SER A 38 -20.76 -14.48 2.56
N ALA A 39 -19.77 -14.35 1.68
CA ALA A 39 -18.36 -14.24 2.06
C ALA A 39 -17.98 -12.81 2.48
N LEU A 40 -18.69 -11.81 1.97
CA LEU A 40 -18.55 -10.42 2.41
C LEU A 40 -19.14 -10.31 3.82
N LYS A 41 -18.29 -9.94 4.79
CA LYS A 41 -18.68 -9.69 6.19
C LYS A 41 -19.49 -8.39 6.32
N LEU A 42 -20.59 -8.28 5.59
CA LEU A 42 -21.47 -7.13 5.63
C LEU A 42 -22.22 -7.11 6.97
N PRO A 43 -22.41 -5.94 7.59
CA PRO A 43 -23.23 -5.82 8.78
C PRO A 43 -24.67 -6.23 8.46
N SER A 44 -25.30 -6.99 9.36
CA SER A 44 -26.70 -7.36 9.23
C SER A 44 -27.61 -6.14 9.40
N ASP A 45 -28.83 -6.22 8.85
CA ASP A 45 -29.83 -5.17 9.01
C ASP A 45 -30.14 -4.87 10.49
N ASP A 46 -30.15 -5.92 11.33
CA ASP A 46 -30.32 -5.77 12.78
C ASP A 46 -29.18 -4.98 13.43
N LEU A 47 -27.94 -5.23 13.01
CA LEU A 47 -26.78 -4.49 13.52
C LEU A 47 -26.83 -3.03 13.07
N LEU A 48 -27.17 -2.77 11.80
CA LEU A 48 -27.34 -1.42 11.27
C LEU A 48 -28.41 -0.64 12.04
N LYS A 49 -29.51 -1.30 12.41
CA LYS A 49 -30.57 -0.70 13.22
C LYS A 49 -30.06 -0.34 14.62
N MET A 50 -29.39 -1.27 15.32
CA MET A 50 -28.82 -1.00 16.64
C MET A 50 -27.77 0.13 16.60
N MET A 51 -26.94 0.19 15.55
CA MET A 51 -26.01 1.30 15.35
C MET A 51 -26.75 2.63 15.19
N SER A 52 -27.80 2.66 14.37
CA SER A 52 -28.61 3.88 14.17
C SER A 52 -29.31 4.34 15.45
N GLU A 53 -29.80 3.41 16.29
CA GLU A 53 -30.41 3.70 17.59
C GLU A 53 -29.41 4.31 18.57
N GLN A 54 -28.13 3.97 18.44
CA GLN A 54 -27.02 4.55 19.20
C GLN A 54 -26.45 5.82 18.55
N GLY A 55 -27.04 6.30 17.44
CA GLY A 55 -26.57 7.47 16.71
C GLY A 55 -25.27 7.25 15.95
N LEU A 56 -24.91 6.00 15.65
CA LEU A 56 -23.73 5.62 14.90
C LEU A 56 -24.10 5.33 13.43
N SER A 57 -23.30 5.86 12.52
CA SER A 57 -23.39 5.60 11.08
C SER A 57 -22.19 4.77 10.60
N ILE A 58 -22.32 4.10 9.46
CA ILE A 58 -21.20 3.36 8.84
C ILE A 58 -20.03 4.32 8.50
N GLU A 59 -20.36 5.57 8.18
CA GLU A 59 -19.40 6.62 7.80
C GLU A 59 -18.46 6.97 8.96
N ASP A 60 -18.93 6.84 10.21
CA ASP A 60 -18.11 7.07 11.41
C ASP A 60 -16.98 6.04 11.57
N PHE A 61 -17.10 4.88 10.92
CA PHE A 61 -16.10 3.81 10.91
C PHE A 61 -15.34 3.73 9.60
N ALA A 62 -15.70 4.56 8.61
CA ALA A 62 -14.92 4.66 7.40
C ALA A 62 -13.50 5.08 7.80
N PRO A 63 -12.45 4.43 7.28
CA PRO A 63 -11.10 4.89 7.50
C PRO A 63 -11.04 6.33 6.98
N SER A 64 -10.88 7.28 7.90
CA SER A 64 -10.58 8.67 7.55
C SER A 64 -9.51 8.61 6.48
N GLN A 65 -9.83 9.10 5.27
CA GLN A 65 -8.83 9.19 4.22
C GLN A 65 -7.65 9.88 4.85
N ALA A 66 -6.56 9.14 5.03
CA ALA A 66 -5.39 9.67 5.68
C ALA A 66 -4.90 10.80 4.79
N THR A 67 -5.26 12.03 5.15
CA THR A 67 -4.53 13.24 4.81
C THR A 67 -3.23 13.17 5.58
N ALA A 68 -2.43 12.13 5.29
CA ALA A 68 -1.09 12.01 5.80
C ALA A 68 -0.34 13.17 5.19
N ALA A 69 -0.25 14.27 5.96
CA ALA A 69 0.60 15.39 5.62
C ALA A 69 1.98 14.82 5.25
N PRO A 70 2.58 15.27 4.13
CA PRO A 70 3.87 14.76 3.70
C PRO A 70 4.85 14.88 4.87
N ARG A 71 5.42 13.74 5.28
CA ARG A 71 6.37 13.70 6.40
C ARG A 71 7.52 14.64 6.07
N LYS A 72 7.89 15.50 7.02
CA LYS A 72 9.07 16.37 6.89
C LYS A 72 10.28 15.51 6.46
N PRO A 73 11.06 15.93 5.44
CA PRO A 73 12.23 15.17 5.01
C PRO A 73 13.17 14.96 6.20
N ARG A 74 13.66 13.71 6.34
CA ARG A 74 14.55 13.35 7.45
C ARG A 74 15.89 14.01 7.22
N ASN A 75 16.44 14.66 8.25
CA ASN A 75 17.80 15.18 8.21
C ASN A 75 18.78 14.01 8.44
N ASN A 76 19.16 13.34 7.35
CA ASN A 76 20.06 12.20 7.39
C ASN A 76 21.51 12.69 7.54
N LYS A 77 22.04 12.64 8.76
CA LYS A 77 23.45 12.95 9.02
C LYS A 77 24.33 11.84 8.41
N LEU A 78 25.31 12.23 7.58
CA LEU A 78 26.19 11.31 6.84
C LEU A 78 26.99 10.37 7.75
N GLU A 79 27.46 10.89 8.90
CA GLU A 79 28.23 10.15 9.91
C GLU A 79 27.51 8.89 10.45
N ASN A 80 26.18 8.89 10.42
CA ASN A 80 25.35 7.79 10.94
C ASN A 80 24.85 6.83 9.85
N GLN A 81 25.30 7.01 8.61
CA GLN A 81 24.87 6.19 7.48
C GLN A 81 25.80 5.01 7.24
N SER A 82 25.22 3.91 6.77
CA SER A 82 25.91 2.67 6.44
C SER A 82 25.91 2.47 4.92
N PHE A 83 27.06 2.04 4.38
CA PHE A 83 27.25 1.86 2.96
C PHE A 83 27.86 0.50 2.66
N VAL A 84 27.51 -0.07 1.53
CA VAL A 84 28.10 -1.30 0.99
C VAL A 84 28.65 -0.99 -0.40
N ILE A 85 29.79 -1.58 -0.73
CA ILE A 85 30.38 -1.47 -2.08
C ILE A 85 30.02 -2.77 -2.82
N SER A 86 29.21 -2.65 -3.87
CA SER A 86 28.88 -3.75 -4.78
C SER A 86 29.25 -3.31 -6.20
N ASP A 87 29.96 -4.15 -6.95
CA ASP A 87 30.29 -3.91 -8.37
C ASP A 87 30.90 -2.52 -8.67
N ASP A 88 31.88 -2.07 -7.87
CA ASP A 88 32.54 -0.75 -7.97
C ASP A 88 31.59 0.45 -7.74
N GLN A 89 30.40 0.22 -7.16
CA GLN A 89 29.41 1.25 -6.84
C GLN A 89 29.06 1.26 -5.35
N VAL A 90 28.75 2.45 -4.83
CA VAL A 90 28.37 2.66 -3.44
C VAL A 90 26.85 2.57 -3.32
N ILE A 91 26.38 1.70 -2.44
CA ILE A 91 24.97 1.57 -2.12
C ILE A 91 24.74 2.08 -0.71
N TRP A 92 23.84 3.05 -0.56
CA TRP A 92 23.40 3.51 0.76
C TRP A 92 22.35 2.56 1.33
N VAL A 93 22.64 2.00 2.51
CA VAL A 93 21.84 0.96 3.14
C VAL A 93 21.17 1.49 4.41
N LYS A 94 19.85 1.29 4.55
CA LYS A 94 19.05 1.80 5.69
C LYS A 94 18.38 0.67 6.47
N GLY A 95 18.35 0.79 7.79
CA GLY A 95 17.52 -0.05 8.68
C GLY A 95 17.78 -1.55 8.52
N ARG A 96 16.73 -2.32 8.21
CA ARG A 96 16.79 -3.79 8.09
C ARG A 96 17.69 -4.29 6.96
N SER A 97 17.95 -3.44 5.95
CA SER A 97 18.89 -3.81 4.89
C SER A 97 20.34 -3.87 5.40
N VAL A 98 20.67 -3.19 6.50
CA VAL A 98 22.02 -3.25 7.10
C VAL A 98 22.28 -4.64 7.70
N SER A 99 21.28 -5.22 8.38
CA SER A 99 21.40 -6.58 8.91
C SER A 99 21.43 -7.63 7.80
N SER A 100 20.64 -7.48 6.73
CA SER A 100 20.67 -8.45 5.63
C SER A 100 22.00 -8.47 4.90
N HIS A 101 22.63 -7.31 4.67
CA HIS A 101 23.97 -7.24 4.08
C HIS A 101 25.06 -7.78 5.02
N ARG A 102 24.88 -7.67 6.33
CA ARG A 102 25.77 -8.32 7.30
C ARG A 102 25.64 -9.84 7.24
N GLU A 103 24.42 -10.36 7.08
CA GLU A 103 24.13 -11.80 6.98
C GLU A 103 24.60 -12.41 5.65
N SER A 104 24.59 -11.65 4.55
CA SER A 104 25.16 -12.08 3.26
C SER A 104 26.69 -12.07 3.22
N GLY A 105 27.35 -11.55 4.26
CA GLY A 105 28.81 -11.46 4.34
C GLY A 105 29.39 -10.20 3.68
N ASP A 106 28.57 -9.21 3.33
CA ASP A 106 29.04 -7.97 2.75
C ASP A 106 29.73 -7.09 3.80
N THR A 107 30.78 -6.38 3.39
CA THR A 107 31.47 -5.43 4.27
C THR A 107 30.69 -4.12 4.31
N ILE A 108 30.22 -3.78 5.52
CA ILE A 108 29.49 -2.54 5.77
C ILE A 108 30.47 -1.46 6.23
N TYR A 109 30.57 -0.39 5.47
CA TYR A 109 31.40 0.77 5.76
C TYR A 109 30.57 1.89 6.39
N LYS A 110 31.13 2.55 7.39
CA LYS A 110 30.69 3.89 7.77
C LYS A 110 31.25 4.93 6.80
N TYR A 111 30.66 6.13 6.77
CA TYR A 111 31.12 7.23 5.92
C TYR A 111 32.62 7.55 6.07
N ASP A 112 33.15 7.46 7.29
CA ASP A 112 34.55 7.75 7.56
C ASP A 112 35.50 6.67 7.00
N GLU A 113 35.03 5.43 6.97
CA GLU A 113 35.76 4.22 6.56
C GLU A 113 35.67 3.96 5.05
N LEU A 114 34.83 4.70 4.33
CA LEU A 114 34.71 4.62 2.88
C LEU A 114 36.01 5.11 2.18
N PRO A 115 36.48 4.41 1.14
CA PRO A 115 37.57 4.91 0.30
C PRO A 115 37.23 6.28 -0.32
N LYS A 116 38.23 7.18 -0.44
CA LYS A 116 38.03 8.56 -0.93
C LYS A 116 37.32 8.65 -2.28
N LYS A 117 37.54 7.67 -3.18
CA LYS A 117 36.90 7.55 -4.50
C LYS A 117 35.36 7.54 -4.42
N TYR A 118 34.80 7.12 -3.29
CA TYR A 118 33.38 6.83 -3.11
C TYR A 118 32.65 7.79 -2.18
N LYS A 119 33.38 8.67 -1.48
CA LYS A 119 32.80 9.58 -0.48
C LYS A 119 31.87 10.61 -1.10
N ASP A 120 32.20 11.12 -2.29
CA ASP A 120 31.38 12.11 -3.00
C ASP A 120 30.04 11.50 -3.43
N SER A 121 30.08 10.29 -4.03
CA SER A 121 28.87 9.54 -4.40
C SER A 121 28.03 9.16 -3.18
N ALA A 122 28.66 8.76 -2.07
CA ALA A 122 27.97 8.47 -0.80
C ALA A 122 27.25 9.71 -0.25
N ALA A 123 27.89 10.89 -0.32
CA ALA A 123 27.31 12.15 0.16
C ALA A 123 26.11 12.61 -0.68
N GLU A 124 26.14 12.41 -2.00
CA GLU A 124 24.99 12.68 -2.87
C GLU A 124 23.81 11.76 -2.57
N LEU A 125 24.06 10.47 -2.38
CA LEU A 125 23.01 9.49 -2.05
C LEU A 125 22.29 9.84 -0.74
N VAL A 126 23.02 10.31 0.28
CA VAL A 126 22.44 10.70 1.57
C VAL A 126 21.66 12.02 1.50
N LYS A 127 22.08 12.97 0.66
CA LYS A 127 21.36 14.23 0.45
C LYS A 127 20.06 14.04 -0.35
N ALA A 128 20.00 13.03 -1.20
CA ALA A 128 18.86 12.77 -2.09
C ALA A 128 17.67 12.04 -1.42
N GLY A 129 17.83 11.46 -0.22
CA GLY A 129 16.78 10.68 0.45
C GLY A 129 16.63 10.94 1.93
#